data_AF-A0A067QU24-F1
#
_entry.id   AF-A0A067QU24-F1
#
_cell.length_a   1.000
_cell.length_b   1.000
_cell.length_c   1.000
_cell.angle_alpha   90.00
_cell.angle_beta   90.00
_cell.angle_gamma   90.00
#
_symmetry.space_group_name_H-M   'P 1'
#
loop_
_entity.id
_entity.type
_entity.pdbx_description
1 polymer ?
#
loop_
_entity_poly.entity_id
_entity_poly.type
_entity_poly.pdbx_seq_one_letter_code
_entity_poly.pdbx_strand_id
1 'polypeptide(L)'
;MALITGSEQKQFEATQHFMNIICTFVLNLQGIASLLSDPESSSSEGTLVEADPGPTTLSELLTLESSVEPWHYISLLTLRALTTNMDVCLYLNNTIKFQEKLLKLQSENITFDSDITETEGTRVKSSSANKFIIIDQCSLMRHQILVATYIVGGPRERILPPTIIDTDGNGESGLFCTLPPPQLTSAAKKKRSTQPRGQTDFQRFLQDTKQGVHDANWLSHARRAYKASFNIDIKACVLIDLLEQAAKLSCNSESYLNSPMQIYESDVLFPEECLGIQVAIRYGLELHLLQENSQNEENLTQLIHLSHNLLRHKKCETFQGFDWFMATLFLLCGGNVERCHSCIKSISSLAVAPFLWPALATAKDQCTFSQHLVMFGHKLELLVKMELPLAFSALQLAGASWWLICRQWMAQCFWNILDWSQICHWLVVSVLNQPDFTLYFCVSLLRHIEPKILQAASEGKLWEQIMFAPMEGYHIGDQLTFMEKLSKRYRTSVLHHLLPSSNNTA
;
A
#
# COMPACT_ATOMS: atom_id res chain seq x y z
N MET A 1 -11.17 26.90 -16.65
CA MET A 1 -12.38 27.06 -17.52
C MET A 1 -13.64 26.36 -17.03
N ALA A 2 -13.86 25.05 -17.24
CA ALA A 2 -15.15 24.40 -16.89
C ALA A 2 -15.52 24.50 -15.40
N LEU A 3 -14.51 24.47 -14.52
CA LEU A 3 -14.67 24.62 -13.07
C LEU A 3 -15.06 26.04 -12.62
N ILE A 4 -14.76 27.06 -13.43
CA ILE A 4 -15.00 28.48 -13.10
C ILE A 4 -16.32 28.96 -13.70
N THR A 5 -16.61 28.55 -14.94
CA THR A 5 -17.72 29.12 -15.74
C THR A 5 -18.75 28.09 -16.20
N GLY A 6 -18.54 26.80 -15.90
CA GLY A 6 -19.46 25.72 -16.24
C GLY A 6 -20.63 25.61 -15.25
N SER A 7 -21.71 24.96 -15.69
CA SER A 7 -22.79 24.51 -14.80
C SER A 7 -22.27 23.49 -13.78
N GLU A 8 -22.96 23.30 -12.65
CA GLU A 8 -22.60 22.29 -11.64
C GLU A 8 -22.35 20.90 -12.25
N GLN A 9 -23.18 20.48 -13.20
CA GLN A 9 -22.98 19.23 -13.92
C GLN A 9 -21.66 19.19 -14.70
N LYS A 10 -21.32 20.27 -15.42
CA LYS A 10 -20.04 20.35 -16.16
C LYS A 10 -18.83 20.42 -15.22
N GLN A 11 -18.98 21.05 -14.06
CA GLN A 11 -17.94 21.08 -13.03
C GLN A 11 -17.71 19.67 -12.47
N PHE A 12 -18.79 18.94 -12.16
CA PHE A 12 -18.73 17.56 -11.70
C PHE A 12 -18.06 16.65 -12.74
N GLU A 13 -18.50 16.70 -14.00
CA GLU A 13 -17.92 15.91 -15.09
C GLU A 13 -16.43 16.22 -15.27
N ALA A 14 -16.04 17.50 -15.25
CA ALA A 14 -14.64 17.91 -15.37
C ALA A 14 -13.77 17.40 -14.20
N THR A 15 -14.27 17.50 -12.96
CA THR A 15 -13.58 16.96 -11.78
C THR A 15 -13.43 15.45 -11.88
N GLN A 16 -14.48 14.72 -12.28
CA GLN A 16 -14.41 13.26 -12.45
C GLN A 16 -13.38 12.87 -13.52
N HIS A 17 -13.37 13.54 -14.67
CA HIS A 17 -12.38 13.29 -15.71
C HIS A 17 -10.95 13.55 -15.23
N PHE A 18 -10.73 14.66 -14.54
CA PHE A 18 -9.43 14.99 -13.96
C PHE A 18 -8.99 13.93 -12.93
N MET A 19 -9.87 13.52 -12.02
CA MET A 19 -9.56 12.50 -11.02
C MET A 19 -9.25 11.14 -11.64
N ASN A 20 -9.95 10.74 -12.71
CA ASN A 20 -9.65 9.50 -13.44
C ASN A 20 -8.23 9.52 -14.03
N ILE A 21 -7.78 10.67 -14.53
CA ILE A 21 -6.40 10.84 -15.01
C ILE A 21 -5.42 10.69 -13.83
N ILE A 22 -5.63 11.42 -12.73
CA ILE A 22 -4.75 11.36 -11.55
C ILE A 22 -4.65 9.93 -10.99
N CYS A 23 -5.78 9.23 -10.86
CA CYS A 23 -5.82 7.84 -10.39
C CYS A 23 -5.14 6.85 -11.34
N THR A 24 -5.01 7.18 -12.62
CA THR A 24 -4.24 6.37 -13.57
C THR A 24 -2.73 6.59 -13.38
N PHE A 25 -2.31 7.83 -13.15
CA PHE A 25 -0.88 8.18 -12.98
C PHE A 25 -0.33 7.79 -11.61
N VAL A 26 -1.14 7.80 -10.54
CA VAL A 26 -0.67 7.48 -9.17
C VAL A 26 -0.05 6.08 -9.05
N LEU A 27 -0.39 5.16 -9.97
CA LEU A 27 0.18 3.82 -10.03
C LEU A 27 1.67 3.80 -10.41
N ASN A 28 2.25 4.95 -10.78
CA ASN A 28 3.66 5.11 -11.15
C ASN A 28 4.30 6.34 -10.49
N LEU A 29 5.17 6.11 -9.50
CA LEU A 29 5.92 7.15 -8.78
C LEU A 29 6.69 8.08 -9.72
N GLN A 30 7.44 7.52 -10.69
CA GLN A 30 8.27 8.31 -11.59
C GLN A 30 7.41 9.22 -12.47
N GLY A 31 6.24 8.73 -12.90
CA GLY A 31 5.27 9.55 -13.62
C GLY A 31 4.78 10.74 -12.80
N ILE A 32 4.47 10.54 -11.52
CA ILE A 32 4.08 11.63 -10.62
C ILE A 32 5.23 12.60 -10.35
N ALA A 33 6.44 12.10 -10.09
CA ALA A 33 7.62 12.93 -9.90
C ALA A 33 7.89 13.81 -11.13
N SER A 34 7.74 13.26 -12.35
CA SER A 34 7.85 14.03 -13.60
C SER A 34 6.75 15.07 -13.75
N LEU A 35 5.50 14.78 -13.35
CA LEU A 35 4.39 15.75 -13.38
C LEU A 35 4.55 16.90 -12.38
N LEU A 36 5.32 16.68 -11.32
CA LEU A 36 5.61 17.68 -10.28
C LEU A 36 6.91 18.45 -10.53
N SER A 37 7.75 17.94 -11.42
CA SER A 37 8.96 18.65 -11.85
C SER A 37 8.54 19.82 -12.74
N ASP A 38 8.92 21.04 -12.36
CA ASP A 38 8.67 22.20 -13.21
C ASP A 38 9.39 22.02 -14.55
N PRO A 39 8.73 22.26 -15.71
CA PRO A 39 9.47 22.38 -16.95
C PRO A 39 10.48 23.51 -16.78
N GLU A 40 11.77 23.23 -17.01
CA GLU A 40 12.83 24.23 -16.97
C GLU A 40 12.32 25.52 -17.59
N SER A 41 12.36 26.60 -16.80
CA SER A 41 11.74 27.90 -17.09
C SER A 41 11.76 28.23 -18.58
N SER A 42 10.67 27.90 -19.29
CA SER A 42 10.32 28.64 -20.48
C SER A 42 9.85 29.98 -19.98
N SER A 43 10.82 30.87 -19.77
CA SER A 43 10.63 32.30 -19.71
C SER A 43 10.04 32.75 -21.04
N SER A 44 8.77 32.46 -21.29
CA SER A 44 8.00 33.33 -22.13
C SER A 44 7.69 34.53 -21.26
N GLU A 45 8.41 35.63 -21.48
CA GLU A 45 7.87 36.97 -21.25
C GLU A 45 6.57 37.08 -22.07
N GLY A 46 5.50 36.51 -21.52
CA GLY A 46 4.15 36.58 -22.02
C GLY A 46 3.58 37.90 -21.53
N THR A 47 3.14 38.72 -22.48
CA THR A 47 2.46 39.99 -22.26
C THR A 47 1.39 39.86 -21.18
N LEU A 48 1.27 40.86 -20.31
CA LEU A 48 0.25 40.98 -19.25
C LEU A 48 -1.17 40.91 -19.83
N VAL A 49 -1.63 39.71 -20.15
CA VAL A 49 -3.04 39.36 -20.29
C VAL A 49 -3.46 38.88 -18.90
N GLU A 50 -4.58 39.37 -18.37
CA GLU A 50 -5.17 38.92 -17.10
C GLU A 50 -5.12 37.39 -17.04
N ALA A 51 -4.18 36.85 -16.26
CA ALA A 51 -3.98 35.42 -16.15
C ALA A 51 -5.19 34.82 -15.42
N ASP A 52 -5.76 33.76 -16.00
CA ASP A 52 -6.82 32.97 -15.38
C ASP A 52 -6.32 32.55 -13.97
N PRO A 53 -7.04 32.82 -12.87
CA PRO A 53 -6.50 32.71 -11.50
C PRO A 53 -6.32 31.26 -10.99
N GLY A 54 -6.39 30.27 -11.89
CA GLY A 54 -6.31 28.85 -11.54
C GLY A 54 -4.90 28.28 -11.67
N PRO A 55 -4.58 27.20 -10.92
CA PRO A 55 -3.31 26.49 -11.06
C PRO A 55 -3.20 25.89 -12.46
N THR A 56 -2.02 26.01 -13.05
CA THR A 56 -1.69 25.52 -14.40
C THR A 56 -0.88 24.23 -14.36
N THR A 57 -0.19 23.96 -13.25
CA THR A 57 0.59 22.74 -13.03
C THR A 57 0.09 21.94 -11.82
N LEU A 58 0.45 20.65 -11.77
CA LEU A 58 0.18 19.82 -10.60
C LEU A 58 0.93 20.32 -9.36
N SER A 59 2.15 20.84 -9.55
CA SER A 59 2.96 21.45 -8.49
C SER A 59 2.25 22.66 -7.87
N GLU A 60 1.76 23.58 -8.71
CA GLU A 60 0.96 24.74 -8.28
C GLU A 60 -0.31 24.34 -7.53
N LEU A 61 -1.04 23.34 -8.04
CA LEU A 61 -2.25 22.82 -7.40
C LEU A 61 -1.95 22.25 -6.00
N LEU A 62 -0.82 21.55 -5.82
CA LEU A 62 -0.43 20.93 -4.56
C LEU A 62 0.32 21.88 -3.59
N THR A 63 0.48 23.17 -3.92
CA THR A 63 0.93 24.17 -2.96
C THR A 63 0.01 24.24 -1.74
N LEU A 64 -1.29 23.98 -1.96
CA LEU A 64 -2.39 24.06 -0.99
C LEU A 64 -2.64 25.49 -0.46
N GLU A 65 -2.12 26.51 -1.16
CA GLU A 65 -2.20 27.92 -0.73
C GLU A 65 -3.47 28.61 -1.23
N SER A 66 -4.12 28.08 -2.27
CA SER A 66 -5.39 28.64 -2.74
C SER A 66 -6.48 28.40 -1.70
N SER A 67 -6.95 29.49 -1.06
CA SER A 67 -8.18 29.52 -0.27
C SER A 67 -9.42 29.73 -1.14
N VAL A 68 -9.25 29.85 -2.45
CA VAL A 68 -10.31 30.12 -3.41
C VAL A 68 -10.88 28.81 -3.94
N GLU A 69 -12.14 28.53 -3.63
CA GLU A 69 -12.89 27.44 -4.24
C GLU A 69 -13.05 27.68 -5.76
N PRO A 70 -13.00 26.63 -6.61
CA PRO A 70 -13.03 25.19 -6.28
C PRO A 70 -11.64 24.55 -6.10
N TRP A 71 -10.56 25.34 -6.16
CA TRP A 71 -9.21 24.81 -6.30
C TRP A 71 -8.72 24.10 -5.05
N HIS A 72 -9.03 24.65 -3.86
CA HIS A 72 -8.68 24.01 -2.60
C HIS A 72 -9.26 22.58 -2.51
N TYR A 73 -10.55 22.43 -2.79
CA TYR A 73 -11.22 21.14 -2.81
C TYR A 73 -10.58 20.17 -3.80
N ILE A 74 -10.27 20.63 -5.02
CA ILE A 74 -9.62 19.80 -6.04
C ILE A 74 -8.20 19.40 -5.63
N SER A 75 -7.43 20.29 -5.00
CA SER A 75 -6.10 19.97 -4.46
C SER A 75 -6.18 18.86 -3.42
N LEU A 76 -7.17 18.92 -2.52
CA LEU A 76 -7.39 17.89 -1.52
C LEU A 76 -7.84 16.56 -2.14
N LEU A 77 -8.75 16.57 -3.13
CA LEU A 77 -9.11 15.36 -3.88
C LEU A 77 -7.90 14.72 -4.56
N THR A 78 -7.08 15.55 -5.20
CA THR A 78 -5.83 15.14 -5.86
C THR A 78 -4.88 14.51 -4.86
N LEU A 79 -4.62 15.18 -3.74
CA LEU A 79 -3.73 14.71 -2.69
C LEU A 79 -4.22 13.40 -2.07
N ARG A 80 -5.54 13.29 -1.83
CA ARG A 80 -6.17 12.05 -1.36
C ARG A 80 -5.91 10.90 -2.34
N ALA A 81 -6.09 11.12 -3.65
CA ALA A 81 -5.78 10.11 -4.65
C ALA A 81 -4.29 9.74 -4.68
N LEU A 82 -3.40 10.73 -4.70
CA LEU A 82 -1.95 10.52 -4.77
C LEU A 82 -1.41 9.73 -3.57
N THR A 83 -1.94 9.97 -2.39
CA THR A 83 -1.51 9.34 -1.13
C THR A 83 -1.98 7.88 -0.98
N THR A 84 -2.78 7.36 -1.90
CA THR A 84 -3.12 5.92 -1.93
C THR A 84 -1.93 5.04 -2.32
N ASN A 85 -0.95 5.61 -3.02
CA ASN A 85 0.35 5.00 -3.26
C ASN A 85 1.32 5.44 -2.17
N MET A 86 1.80 4.48 -1.36
CA MET A 86 2.67 4.78 -0.22
C MET A 86 4.01 5.42 -0.65
N ASP A 87 4.59 5.03 -1.77
CA ASP A 87 5.85 5.64 -2.26
C ASP A 87 5.63 7.09 -2.71
N VAL A 88 4.52 7.36 -3.39
CA VAL A 88 4.11 8.74 -3.74
C VAL A 88 3.83 9.55 -2.48
N CYS A 89 3.20 8.95 -1.47
CA CYS A 89 2.98 9.59 -0.17
C CYS A 89 4.31 9.99 0.51
N LEU A 90 5.31 9.11 0.53
CA LEU A 90 6.64 9.42 1.08
C LEU A 90 7.31 10.56 0.30
N TYR A 91 7.30 10.47 -1.03
CA TYR A 91 7.85 11.50 -1.92
C TYR A 91 7.19 12.87 -1.71
N LEU A 92 5.85 12.92 -1.68
CA LEU A 92 5.12 14.17 -1.44
C LEU A 92 5.38 14.73 -0.05
N ASN A 93 5.47 13.89 0.97
CA ASN A 93 5.72 14.38 2.32
C ASN A 93 7.15 14.95 2.46
N ASN A 94 8.12 14.39 1.74
CA ASN A 94 9.47 14.95 1.69
C ASN A 94 9.51 16.27 0.90
N THR A 95 8.92 16.30 -0.30
CA THR A 95 9.04 17.44 -1.24
C THR A 95 8.19 18.64 -0.85
N ILE A 96 6.92 18.44 -0.49
CA ILE A 96 5.97 19.52 -0.22
C ILE A 96 5.47 19.56 1.22
N LYS A 97 5.88 18.62 2.08
CA LYS A 97 5.50 18.54 3.51
C LYS A 97 4.00 18.66 3.73
N PHE A 98 3.23 17.96 2.90
CA PHE A 98 1.76 18.14 2.87
C PHE A 98 1.12 17.88 4.23
N GLN A 99 1.61 16.92 5.04
CA GLN A 99 1.04 16.67 6.37
C GLN A 99 1.15 17.89 7.28
N GLU A 100 2.32 18.54 7.33
CA GLU A 100 2.52 19.77 8.10
C GLU A 100 1.61 20.90 7.59
N LYS A 101 1.51 21.05 6.26
CA LYS A 101 0.63 22.05 5.64
C LYS A 101 -0.84 21.82 5.99
N LEU A 102 -1.33 20.57 5.91
CA LEU A 102 -2.71 20.22 6.24
C LEU A 102 -3.02 20.49 7.72
N LEU A 103 -2.10 20.15 8.63
CA LEU A 103 -2.25 20.44 10.07
C LEU A 103 -2.29 21.96 10.33
N LYS A 104 -1.44 22.74 9.64
CA LYS A 104 -1.46 24.20 9.74
C LYS A 104 -2.81 24.76 9.28
N LEU A 105 -3.28 24.38 8.10
CA LEU A 105 -4.59 24.79 7.60
C LEU A 105 -5.72 24.35 8.54
N GLN A 106 -5.60 23.18 9.16
CA GLN A 106 -6.57 22.69 10.15
C GLN A 106 -6.60 23.58 11.39
N SER A 107 -5.44 24.06 11.84
CA SER A 107 -5.30 24.95 12.99
C SER A 107 -5.78 26.38 12.74
N GLU A 108 -5.72 26.84 11.48
CA GLU A 108 -6.22 28.15 11.06
C GLU A 108 -7.77 28.17 11.02
N ASN A 109 -8.41 27.02 10.87
CA ASN A 109 -9.87 26.87 10.89
C ASN A 109 -10.47 26.76 12.31
N ILE A 110 -9.84 27.35 13.33
CA ILE A 110 -10.33 27.34 14.72
C ILE A 110 -11.05 28.65 15.03
N THR A 111 -12.30 28.57 15.48
CA THR A 111 -13.06 29.71 16.00
C THR A 111 -13.03 29.77 17.51
N PHE A 112 -13.10 30.98 18.07
CA PHE A 112 -13.23 31.23 19.50
C PHE A 112 -14.68 31.59 19.84
N ASP A 113 -15.20 31.02 20.91
CA ASP A 113 -16.58 31.22 21.39
C ASP A 113 -16.77 32.59 22.10
N SER A 114 -16.21 33.68 21.54
CA SER A 114 -16.39 35.05 22.05
C SER A 114 -17.54 35.81 21.40
N ASP A 115 -18.19 35.25 20.39
CA ASP A 115 -19.16 35.98 19.56
C ASP A 115 -20.64 35.68 19.89
N ILE A 116 -20.93 35.01 21.00
CA ILE A 116 -22.30 34.90 21.53
C ILE A 116 -22.56 36.05 22.50
N THR A 117 -22.99 37.18 21.92
CA THR A 117 -23.84 38.24 22.49
C THR A 117 -23.62 38.60 23.96
N GLU A 118 -23.02 39.77 24.19
CA GLU A 118 -23.26 40.57 25.40
C GLU A 118 -24.78 40.80 25.57
N THR A 119 -25.42 39.95 26.38
CA THR A 119 -26.69 40.28 27.01
C THR A 119 -26.43 40.31 28.50
N GLU A 120 -26.80 41.44 29.09
CA GLU A 120 -26.34 41.93 30.38
C GLU A 120 -26.51 40.92 31.53
N GLY A 121 -25.44 40.79 32.31
CA GLY A 121 -25.57 40.66 33.75
C GLY A 121 -25.72 39.25 34.31
N THR A 122 -24.72 38.38 34.17
CA THR A 122 -24.30 37.52 35.30
C THR A 122 -22.83 37.10 35.14
N ARG A 123 -21.96 37.54 36.05
CA ARG A 123 -20.57 37.08 36.14
C ARG A 123 -20.53 35.62 36.58
N VAL A 124 -20.42 34.71 35.61
CA VAL A 124 -19.88 33.37 35.84
C VAL A 124 -18.50 33.33 35.20
N LYS A 125 -17.46 33.05 35.99
CA LYS A 125 -16.12 32.76 35.49
C LYS A 125 -16.19 31.45 34.70
N SER A 126 -16.30 31.50 33.38
CA SER A 126 -16.15 30.32 32.52
C SER A 126 -14.67 30.10 32.22
N SER A 127 -14.15 29.04 32.82
CA SER A 127 -12.89 28.38 32.49
C SER A 127 -12.94 27.82 31.07
N SER A 128 -11.81 27.95 30.36
CA SER A 128 -11.47 27.43 29.02
C SER A 128 -12.41 27.85 27.88
N ALA A 129 -11.97 28.81 27.06
CA ALA A 129 -12.52 29.01 25.72
C ALA A 129 -12.40 27.68 24.95
N ASN A 130 -13.53 27.03 24.70
CA ASN A 130 -13.54 25.80 23.90
C ASN A 130 -13.16 26.17 22.47
N LYS A 131 -12.00 25.68 22.02
CA LYS A 131 -11.57 25.79 20.63
C LYS A 131 -12.40 24.81 19.81
N PHE A 132 -13.16 25.30 18.85
CA PHE A 132 -13.88 24.46 17.90
C PHE A 132 -13.28 24.64 16.52
N ILE A 133 -12.96 23.53 15.85
CA ILE A 133 -12.56 23.54 14.45
C ILE A 133 -13.84 23.66 13.61
N ILE A 134 -13.88 24.60 12.65
CA ILE A 134 -14.98 24.70 11.68
C ILE A 134 -15.04 23.40 10.87
N ILE A 135 -16.21 22.76 10.87
CA ILE A 135 -16.45 21.51 10.15
C ILE A 135 -17.12 21.83 8.81
N ASP A 136 -16.33 21.73 7.75
CA ASP A 136 -16.74 21.74 6.35
C ASP A 136 -16.20 20.51 5.59
N GLN A 137 -16.61 20.34 4.34
CA GLN A 137 -16.18 19.19 3.51
C GLN A 137 -14.64 19.12 3.34
N CYS A 138 -13.96 20.27 3.21
CA CYS A 138 -12.51 20.36 3.09
C CYS A 138 -11.81 20.03 4.42
N SER A 139 -12.38 20.41 5.57
CA SER A 139 -11.89 20.03 6.90
C SER A 139 -11.97 18.51 7.13
N LEU A 140 -13.08 17.87 6.72
CA LEU A 140 -13.26 16.43 6.83
C LEU A 140 -12.30 15.68 5.89
N MET A 141 -12.10 16.19 4.68
CA MET A 141 -11.17 15.60 3.73
C MET A 141 -9.71 15.74 4.17
N ARG A 142 -9.30 16.90 4.72
CA ARG A 142 -7.98 17.07 5.34
C ARG A 142 -7.75 16.07 6.46
N HIS A 143 -8.74 15.94 7.35
CA HIS A 143 -8.69 14.98 8.44
C HIS A 143 -8.56 13.54 7.92
N GLN A 144 -9.34 13.15 6.91
CA GLN A 144 -9.24 11.82 6.31
C GLN A 144 -7.86 11.57 5.68
N ILE A 145 -7.28 12.53 4.95
CA ILE A 145 -5.93 12.41 4.38
C ILE A 145 -4.88 12.25 5.49
N LEU A 146 -4.97 13.06 6.55
CA LEU A 146 -4.05 12.98 7.69
C LEU A 146 -4.12 11.61 8.37
N VAL A 147 -5.33 11.06 8.59
CA VAL A 147 -5.49 9.71 9.16
C VAL A 147 -4.98 8.64 8.19
N ALA A 148 -5.33 8.71 6.91
CA ALA A 148 -4.97 7.73 5.89
C ALA A 148 -3.45 7.64 5.64
N THR A 149 -2.73 8.74 5.84
CA THR A 149 -1.28 8.83 5.64
C THR A 149 -0.48 8.66 6.94
N TYR A 150 -1.13 8.77 8.10
CA TYR A 150 -0.49 8.50 9.39
C TYR A 150 -0.61 7.03 9.80
N ILE A 151 -1.79 6.43 9.60
CA ILE A 151 -2.07 5.03 9.94
C ILE A 151 -2.04 4.21 8.66
N VAL A 152 -1.34 3.07 8.70
CA VAL A 152 -1.31 2.09 7.61
C VAL A 152 -1.98 0.80 8.09
N GLY A 153 -2.59 0.06 7.17
CA GLY A 153 -3.22 -1.22 7.47
C GLY A 153 -4.45 -1.48 6.62
N GLY A 154 -4.94 -2.71 6.75
CA GLY A 154 -6.19 -3.13 6.14
C GLY A 154 -7.44 -2.63 6.85
N PRO A 155 -8.63 -3.08 6.42
CA PRO A 155 -9.93 -2.62 6.91
C PRO A 155 -10.14 -2.71 8.42
N ARG A 156 -9.48 -3.66 9.11
CA ARG A 156 -9.63 -3.86 10.56
C ARG A 156 -8.53 -3.20 11.37
N GLU A 157 -7.53 -2.64 10.71
CA GLU A 157 -6.36 -2.00 11.32
C GLU A 157 -6.44 -0.48 11.14
N ARG A 158 -6.94 -0.04 9.98
CA ARG A 158 -7.10 1.34 9.60
C ARG A 158 -8.56 1.65 9.25
N ILE A 159 -9.21 2.44 10.11
CA ILE A 159 -10.56 2.96 9.86
C ILE A 159 -10.46 4.43 9.49
N LEU A 160 -10.86 4.76 8.25
CA LEU A 160 -10.86 6.13 7.77
C LEU A 160 -12.13 6.86 8.22
N PRO A 161 -12.02 8.13 8.68
CA PRO A 161 -13.17 8.93 9.02
C PRO A 161 -14.01 9.26 7.77
N PRO A 162 -15.32 9.52 7.95
CA PRO A 162 -16.19 9.93 6.85
C PRO A 162 -15.80 11.31 6.32
N THR A 163 -16.11 11.57 5.05
CA THR A 163 -15.88 12.87 4.37
C THR A 163 -17.15 13.68 4.16
N ILE A 164 -18.29 13.19 4.67
CA ILE A 164 -19.60 13.81 4.54
C ILE A 164 -20.06 14.23 5.94
N ILE A 165 -20.67 15.41 6.03
CA ILE A 165 -21.23 15.93 7.27
C ILE A 165 -22.46 15.09 7.62
N ASP A 166 -22.41 14.36 8.73
CA ASP A 166 -23.57 13.64 9.25
C ASP A 166 -24.49 14.65 9.97
N THR A 167 -25.69 14.86 9.44
CA THR A 167 -26.67 15.79 10.01
C THR A 167 -27.29 15.27 11.31
N ASP A 168 -27.15 13.96 11.58
CA ASP A 168 -27.91 13.26 12.63
C ASP A 168 -27.03 12.83 13.81
N GLY A 169 -25.72 13.10 13.76
CA GLY A 169 -24.73 12.63 14.72
C GLY A 169 -24.26 13.68 15.73
N ASN A 170 -24.48 13.40 17.02
CA ASN A 170 -23.86 14.10 18.18
C ASN A 170 -22.34 13.83 18.31
N GLY A 171 -21.66 13.50 17.21
CA GLY A 171 -20.28 13.04 17.20
C GLY A 171 -19.31 14.22 17.22
N GLU A 172 -18.62 14.42 18.34
CA GLU A 172 -17.40 15.22 18.39
C GLU A 172 -16.50 14.77 17.24
N SER A 173 -16.42 15.59 16.20
CA SER A 173 -15.60 15.27 15.04
C SER A 173 -14.17 15.34 15.54
N GLY A 174 -13.54 14.18 15.78
CA GLY A 174 -12.22 14.02 16.41
C GLY A 174 -11.05 14.56 15.59
N LEU A 175 -11.27 15.67 14.87
CA LEU A 175 -10.29 16.43 14.12
C LEU A 175 -9.17 16.85 15.06
N PHE A 176 -7.96 16.85 14.51
CA PHE A 176 -6.75 17.16 15.25
C PHE A 176 -5.86 18.08 14.42
N CYS A 177 -5.07 18.89 15.12
CA CYS A 177 -4.11 19.81 14.51
C CYS A 177 -2.65 19.41 14.78
N THR A 178 -2.42 18.25 15.40
CA THR A 178 -1.09 17.74 15.73
C THR A 178 -1.01 16.23 15.51
N LEU A 179 0.17 15.75 15.11
CA LEU A 179 0.53 14.34 15.08
C LEU A 179 1.44 14.01 16.27
N PRO A 180 1.34 12.82 16.90
CA PRO A 180 0.37 11.75 16.66
C PRO A 180 -1.09 12.17 16.95
N PRO A 181 -2.10 11.58 16.28
CA PRO A 181 -3.51 11.85 16.57
C PRO A 181 -3.86 11.51 18.04
N PRO A 182 -4.60 12.38 18.75
CA PRO A 182 -4.87 12.23 20.19
C PRO A 182 -5.80 11.05 20.51
N GLN A 183 -6.70 10.70 19.60
CA GLN A 183 -7.48 9.48 19.63
C GLN A 183 -7.28 8.78 18.30
N LEU A 184 -6.30 7.89 18.23
CA LEU A 184 -6.24 6.95 17.11
C LEU A 184 -7.56 6.18 17.13
N THR A 185 -8.34 6.24 16.05
CA THR A 185 -9.42 5.28 15.74
C THR A 185 -8.79 3.93 15.41
N SER A 186 -7.87 3.47 16.27
CA SER A 186 -7.36 2.13 16.26
C SER A 186 -8.52 1.22 16.62
N ALA A 187 -9.11 0.60 15.61
CA ALA A 187 -10.00 -0.54 15.78
C ALA A 187 -9.27 -1.74 16.43
N ALA A 188 -7.96 -1.63 16.69
CA ALA A 188 -7.16 -2.64 17.36
C ALA A 188 -7.46 -2.79 18.86
N LYS A 189 -8.54 -2.19 19.39
CA LYS A 189 -9.31 -2.81 20.49
C LYS A 189 -10.08 -4.03 19.97
N LYS A 190 -9.41 -4.99 19.32
CA LYS A 190 -10.02 -6.31 19.09
C LYS A 190 -10.25 -6.94 20.47
N LYS A 191 -11.52 -7.20 20.80
CA LYS A 191 -11.91 -8.26 21.74
C LYS A 191 -11.05 -9.47 21.37
N ARG A 192 -10.19 -9.92 22.30
CA ARG A 192 -9.37 -11.11 22.15
C ARG A 192 -10.21 -12.18 21.45
N SER A 193 -9.77 -12.58 20.27
CA SER A 193 -10.34 -13.72 19.56
C SER A 193 -10.47 -14.88 20.55
N THR A 194 -11.68 -15.39 20.75
CA THR A 194 -11.97 -16.59 21.55
C THR A 194 -11.53 -17.86 20.80
N GLN A 195 -10.47 -17.77 19.98
CA GLN A 195 -9.93 -18.90 19.26
C GLN A 195 -9.20 -19.85 20.22
N PRO A 196 -9.26 -21.17 19.96
CA PRO A 196 -8.68 -22.17 20.83
C PRO A 196 -7.18 -21.92 20.97
N ARG A 197 -6.68 -21.94 22.21
CA ARG A 197 -5.26 -21.77 22.58
C ARG A 197 -4.36 -22.94 22.14
N GLY A 198 -4.71 -23.64 21.07
CA GLY A 198 -3.96 -24.78 20.53
C GLY A 198 -3.01 -24.38 19.41
N GLN A 199 -2.00 -25.23 19.16
CA GLN A 199 -1.22 -25.17 17.92
C GLN A 199 -2.11 -25.58 16.74
N THR A 200 -1.97 -24.88 15.62
CA THR A 200 -2.66 -25.27 14.38
C THR A 200 -2.01 -26.51 13.77
N ASP A 201 -2.76 -27.23 12.93
CA ASP A 201 -2.21 -28.40 12.21
C ASP A 201 -1.02 -28.00 11.34
N PHE A 202 -1.05 -26.79 10.75
CA PHE A 202 0.06 -26.25 9.99
C PHE A 202 1.29 -25.96 10.85
N GLN A 203 1.10 -25.35 12.03
CA GLN A 203 2.19 -25.10 12.97
C GLN A 203 2.81 -26.42 13.45
N ARG A 204 1.98 -27.40 13.81
CA ARG A 204 2.45 -28.72 14.25
C ARG A 204 3.23 -29.43 13.14
N PHE A 205 2.69 -29.44 11.92
CA PHE A 205 3.35 -30.04 10.76
C PHE A 205 4.77 -29.48 10.56
N LEU A 206 4.94 -28.16 10.58
CA LEU A 206 6.26 -27.55 10.41
C LEU A 206 7.22 -27.87 11.56
N GLN A 207 6.71 -27.98 12.79
CA GLN A 207 7.54 -28.38 13.94
C GLN A 207 8.02 -29.83 13.79
N ASP A 208 7.13 -30.74 13.39
CA ASP A 208 7.41 -32.17 13.25
C ASP A 208 8.36 -32.45 12.08
N THR A 209 8.32 -31.65 11.00
CA THR A 209 9.14 -31.88 9.80
C THR A 209 10.48 -31.16 9.80
N LYS A 210 10.83 -30.38 10.83
CA LYS A 210 11.98 -29.46 10.81
C LYS A 210 13.33 -30.10 10.38
N GLN A 211 13.56 -31.36 10.73
CA GLN A 211 14.79 -32.12 10.45
C GLN A 211 14.65 -33.14 9.30
N GLY A 212 13.54 -33.11 8.55
CA GLY A 212 13.25 -34.08 7.48
C GLY A 212 13.78 -33.70 6.10
N VAL A 213 13.64 -34.63 5.15
CA VAL A 213 13.79 -34.37 3.72
C VAL A 213 12.56 -33.61 3.24
N HIS A 214 12.75 -32.43 2.66
CA HIS A 214 11.67 -31.67 2.05
C HIS A 214 11.70 -31.92 0.56
N ASP A 215 10.74 -32.70 0.09
CA ASP A 215 10.52 -33.04 -1.31
C ASP A 215 9.13 -32.56 -1.78
N ALA A 216 8.71 -32.97 -2.98
CA ALA A 216 7.39 -32.65 -3.50
C ALA A 216 6.24 -33.19 -2.61
N ASN A 217 6.45 -34.31 -1.89
CA ASN A 217 5.46 -34.87 -0.99
C ASN A 217 5.32 -34.03 0.28
N TRP A 218 6.43 -33.56 0.85
CA TRP A 218 6.42 -32.60 1.95
C TRP A 218 5.59 -31.37 1.58
N LEU A 219 5.82 -30.80 0.39
CA LEU A 219 5.09 -29.62 -0.08
C LEU A 219 3.58 -29.88 -0.23
N SER A 220 3.20 -31.07 -0.70
CA SER A 220 1.79 -31.50 -0.79
C SER A 220 1.13 -31.60 0.59
N HIS A 221 1.83 -32.17 1.57
CA HIS A 221 1.34 -32.27 2.95
C HIS A 221 1.28 -30.91 3.63
N ALA A 222 2.27 -30.04 3.41
CA ALA A 222 2.28 -28.67 3.92
C ALA A 222 1.07 -27.87 3.43
N ARG A 223 0.73 -27.95 2.14
CA ARG A 223 -0.48 -27.33 1.57
C ARG A 223 -1.76 -27.87 2.22
N ARG A 224 -1.83 -29.17 2.49
CA ARG A 224 -2.99 -29.80 3.14
C ARG A 224 -3.14 -29.33 4.58
N ALA A 225 -2.05 -29.28 5.34
CA ALA A 225 -2.04 -28.79 6.72
C ALA A 225 -2.41 -27.30 6.79
N TYR A 226 -1.91 -26.49 5.85
CA TYR A 226 -2.31 -25.10 5.71
C TYR A 226 -3.81 -24.96 5.42
N LYS A 227 -4.35 -25.76 4.50
CA LYS A 227 -5.79 -25.76 4.17
C LYS A 227 -6.68 -26.21 5.34
N ALA A 228 -6.17 -26.99 6.29
CA ALA A 228 -6.89 -27.29 7.52
C ALA A 228 -6.87 -26.12 8.52
N SER A 229 -5.96 -25.17 8.36
CA SER A 229 -5.65 -24.12 9.34
C SER A 229 -5.90 -22.69 8.85
N PHE A 230 -6.41 -22.46 7.64
CA PHE A 230 -6.45 -21.12 7.01
C PHE A 230 -7.35 -20.10 7.74
N ASN A 231 -8.27 -20.55 8.59
CA ASN A 231 -9.18 -19.67 9.36
C ASN A 231 -8.53 -19.05 10.61
N ILE A 232 -7.26 -19.37 10.86
CA ILE A 232 -6.51 -18.96 12.05
C ILE A 232 -5.35 -18.08 11.61
N ASP A 233 -5.14 -16.99 12.34
CA ASP A 233 -4.05 -16.05 12.09
C ASP A 233 -2.69 -16.76 12.14
N ILE A 234 -1.86 -16.52 11.12
CA ILE A 234 -0.51 -17.08 11.05
C ILE A 234 0.43 -16.26 11.95
N LYS A 235 1.09 -16.94 12.88
CA LYS A 235 2.15 -16.34 13.69
C LYS A 235 3.42 -16.16 12.85
N ALA A 236 4.14 -15.07 13.09
CA ALA A 236 5.36 -14.77 12.34
C ALA A 236 6.42 -15.90 12.42
N CYS A 237 6.57 -16.55 13.58
CA CYS A 237 7.49 -17.69 13.71
C CYS A 237 7.14 -18.88 12.80
N VAL A 238 5.85 -19.13 12.55
CA VAL A 238 5.38 -20.21 11.65
C VAL A 238 5.76 -19.90 10.22
N LEU A 239 5.69 -18.63 9.82
CA LEU A 239 6.08 -18.16 8.49
C LEU A 239 7.60 -18.22 8.30
N ILE A 240 8.38 -17.86 9.32
CA ILE A 240 9.84 -18.03 9.31
C ILE A 240 10.24 -19.50 9.19
N ASP A 241 9.65 -20.38 10.03
CA ASP A 241 9.89 -21.83 9.93
C ASP A 241 9.50 -22.35 8.52
N LEU A 242 8.40 -21.88 7.94
CA LEU A 242 8.01 -22.23 6.58
C LEU A 242 9.08 -21.79 5.56
N LEU A 243 9.55 -20.54 5.62
CA LEU A 243 10.55 -20.01 4.69
C LEU A 243 11.85 -20.83 4.74
N GLU A 244 12.36 -21.09 5.94
CA GLU A 244 13.58 -21.88 6.14
C GLU A 244 13.42 -23.30 5.60
N GLN A 245 12.26 -23.92 5.81
CA GLN A 245 11.99 -25.29 5.35
C GLN A 245 11.75 -25.36 3.84
N ALA A 246 11.01 -24.40 3.26
CA ALA A 246 10.74 -24.32 1.83
C ALA A 246 12.02 -24.06 1.03
N ALA A 247 12.93 -23.23 1.54
CA ALA A 247 14.22 -22.98 0.90
C ALA A 247 15.07 -24.26 0.72
N LYS A 248 14.89 -25.29 1.56
CA LYS A 248 15.59 -26.58 1.41
C LYS A 248 15.19 -27.33 0.14
N LEU A 249 13.98 -27.09 -0.40
CA LEU A 249 13.55 -27.63 -1.70
C LEU A 249 14.36 -27.05 -2.86
N SER A 250 14.84 -25.81 -2.69
CA SER A 250 15.57 -25.04 -3.68
C SER A 250 17.10 -25.10 -3.51
N CYS A 251 17.64 -25.96 -2.65
CA CYS A 251 19.09 -26.04 -2.38
C CYS A 251 19.94 -26.37 -3.63
N ASN A 252 19.33 -26.86 -4.72
CA ASN A 252 20.01 -27.16 -5.99
C ASN A 252 19.87 -26.06 -7.06
N SER A 253 19.10 -24.99 -6.80
CA SER A 253 18.97 -23.86 -7.73
C SER A 253 19.94 -22.75 -7.36
N GLU A 254 20.53 -22.09 -8.36
CA GLU A 254 21.31 -20.87 -8.13
C GLU A 254 20.44 -19.83 -7.40
N SER A 255 20.89 -19.40 -6.22
CA SER A 255 20.26 -18.31 -5.48
C SER A 255 20.17 -17.07 -6.37
N TYR A 256 19.09 -16.29 -6.24
CA TYR A 256 19.05 -14.99 -6.92
C TYR A 256 20.14 -14.04 -6.39
N LEU A 257 20.74 -14.30 -5.23
CA LEU A 257 21.87 -13.54 -4.71
C LEU A 257 23.16 -14.36 -4.88
N ASN A 258 24.00 -13.98 -5.85
CA ASN A 258 25.28 -14.65 -6.17
C ASN A 258 26.51 -14.00 -5.52
N SER A 259 26.34 -12.87 -4.84
CA SER A 259 27.43 -12.13 -4.19
C SER A 259 27.40 -12.38 -2.68
N PRO A 260 28.56 -12.53 -2.01
CA PRO A 260 28.59 -12.54 -0.54
C PRO A 260 27.96 -11.24 -0.01
N MET A 261 27.15 -11.36 1.05
CA MET A 261 26.69 -10.21 1.83
C MET A 261 27.92 -9.52 2.44
N GLN A 262 28.46 -8.52 1.74
CA GLN A 262 29.51 -7.65 2.25
C GLN A 262 28.87 -6.30 2.55
N ILE A 263 29.10 -5.81 3.77
CA ILE A 263 28.67 -4.48 4.20
C ILE A 263 29.71 -3.51 3.66
N TYR A 264 29.39 -2.81 2.57
CA TYR A 264 30.21 -1.70 2.09
C TYR A 264 29.82 -0.42 2.85
N GLU A 265 30.71 0.58 2.85
CA GLU A 265 30.49 1.86 3.55
C GLU A 265 29.12 2.46 3.22
N SER A 266 28.45 2.92 4.27
CA SER A 266 27.06 3.39 4.28
C SER A 266 26.85 4.51 3.26
N ASP A 267 26.21 4.20 2.13
CA ASP A 267 25.53 5.23 1.35
C ASP A 267 24.47 5.91 2.24
N VAL A 268 24.21 7.20 2.03
CA VAL A 268 23.18 7.92 2.76
C VAL A 268 21.80 7.53 2.20
N LEU A 269 20.85 7.16 3.06
CA LEU A 269 19.47 6.90 2.63
C LEU A 269 18.82 8.17 2.08
N PHE A 270 17.89 7.99 1.14
CA PHE A 270 17.02 9.07 0.72
C PHE A 270 16.13 9.54 1.89
N PRO A 271 15.81 10.84 1.98
CA PRO A 271 14.87 11.34 3.00
C PRO A 271 13.53 10.60 3.01
N GLU A 272 13.03 10.21 1.83
CA GLU A 272 11.82 9.41 1.66
C GLU A 272 11.94 8.03 2.33
N GLU A 273 13.11 7.41 2.31
CA GLU A 273 13.35 6.11 2.93
C GLU A 273 13.35 6.22 4.45
N CYS A 274 13.92 7.30 5.00
CA CYS A 274 13.81 7.61 6.43
C CYS A 274 12.35 7.75 6.87
N LEU A 275 11.51 8.40 6.06
CA LEU A 275 10.06 8.46 6.31
C LEU A 275 9.41 7.07 6.23
N GLY A 276 9.81 6.22 5.27
CA GLY A 276 9.35 4.84 5.14
C GLY A 276 9.68 3.99 6.37
N ILE A 277 10.89 4.16 6.93
CA ILE A 277 11.32 3.51 8.18
C ILE A 277 10.40 3.91 9.33
N GLN A 278 10.11 5.21 9.49
CA GLN A 278 9.21 5.69 10.56
C GLN A 278 7.78 5.15 10.41
N VAL A 279 7.28 4.99 9.19
CA VAL A 279 5.99 4.35 8.92
C VAL A 279 6.02 2.88 9.32
N ALA A 280 7.07 2.14 8.95
CA ALA A 280 7.23 0.71 9.26
C ALA A 280 7.34 0.44 10.77
N ILE A 281 8.15 1.21 11.49
CA ILE A 281 8.30 1.06 12.94
C ILE A 281 6.97 1.33 13.65
N ARG A 282 6.28 2.41 13.29
CA ARG A 282 4.98 2.76 13.87
C ARG A 282 3.94 1.66 13.63
N TYR A 283 3.81 1.18 12.40
CA TYR A 283 2.89 0.07 12.07
C TYR A 283 3.22 -1.19 12.89
N GLY A 284 4.52 -1.52 13.01
CA GLY A 284 4.99 -2.64 13.81
C GLY A 284 4.68 -2.53 15.31
N LEU A 285 4.79 -1.33 15.88
CA LEU A 285 4.46 -1.05 17.28
C LEU A 285 2.94 -1.09 17.53
N GLU A 286 2.15 -0.48 16.63
CA GLU A 286 0.68 -0.47 16.70
C GLU A 286 0.08 -1.88 16.65
N LEU A 287 0.66 -2.77 15.84
CA LEU A 287 0.24 -4.17 15.76
C LEU A 287 0.92 -5.09 16.77
N HIS A 288 1.78 -4.57 17.65
CA HIS A 288 2.58 -5.33 18.61
C HIS A 288 3.44 -6.43 17.97
N LEU A 289 3.90 -6.19 16.74
CA LEU A 289 4.89 -7.02 16.04
C LEU A 289 6.31 -6.67 16.48
N LEU A 290 6.51 -5.42 16.91
CA LEU A 290 7.73 -4.91 17.51
C LEU A 290 7.51 -4.57 18.99
N GLN A 291 8.59 -4.66 19.76
CA GLN A 291 8.66 -4.05 21.08
C GLN A 291 9.26 -2.64 20.93
N GLU A 292 8.86 -1.72 21.80
CA GLU A 292 9.48 -0.39 21.86
C GLU A 292 10.98 -0.54 22.18
N ASN A 293 11.82 -0.17 21.21
CA ASN A 293 13.27 -0.30 21.29
C ASN A 293 13.91 0.82 20.48
N SER A 294 14.87 1.53 21.08
CA SER A 294 15.64 2.61 20.44
C SER A 294 16.42 2.13 19.21
N GLN A 295 16.79 0.85 19.16
CA GLN A 295 17.54 0.27 18.04
C GLN A 295 16.68 -0.10 16.84
N ASN A 296 15.34 -0.03 16.93
CA ASN A 296 14.48 -0.49 15.83
C ASN A 296 14.73 0.29 14.52
N GLU A 297 14.87 1.61 14.61
CA GLU A 297 15.14 2.46 13.43
C GLU A 297 16.53 2.18 12.85
N GLU A 298 17.55 2.05 13.69
CA GLU A 298 18.92 1.73 13.28
C GLU A 298 18.98 0.35 12.60
N ASN A 299 18.33 -0.65 13.19
CA ASN A 299 18.29 -2.02 12.67
C ASN A 299 17.58 -2.09 11.31
N LEU A 300 16.46 -1.38 11.14
CA LEU A 300 15.77 -1.33 9.85
C LEU A 300 16.59 -0.53 8.82
N THR A 301 17.25 0.56 9.23
CA THR A 301 18.18 1.32 8.37
C THR A 301 19.30 0.42 7.83
N GLN A 302 19.94 -0.37 8.70
CA GLN A 302 20.97 -1.34 8.30
C GLN A 302 20.43 -2.36 7.30
N LEU A 303 19.17 -2.80 7.48
CA LEU A 303 18.52 -3.76 6.60
C LEU A 303 18.20 -3.18 5.21
N ILE A 304 17.81 -1.91 5.13
CA ILE A 304 17.60 -1.21 3.84
C ILE A 304 18.94 -0.97 3.13
N HIS A 305 20.00 -0.57 3.85
CA HIS A 305 21.34 -0.51 3.25
C HIS A 305 21.80 -1.87 2.71
N LEU A 306 21.50 -2.94 3.44
CA LEU A 306 21.80 -4.28 2.98
C LEU A 306 21.07 -4.59 1.66
N SER A 307 19.79 -4.24 1.51
CA SER A 307 19.08 -4.48 0.25
C SER A 307 19.73 -3.70 -0.89
N HIS A 308 20.07 -2.43 -0.69
CA HIS A 308 20.76 -1.61 -1.70
C HIS A 308 22.06 -2.27 -2.20
N ASN A 309 22.88 -2.73 -1.25
CA ASN A 309 24.14 -3.39 -1.53
C ASN A 309 23.96 -4.74 -2.24
N LEU A 310 23.02 -5.55 -1.77
CA LEU A 310 22.71 -6.87 -2.35
C LEU A 310 22.23 -6.77 -3.79
N LEU A 311 21.41 -5.76 -4.06
CA LEU A 311 20.76 -5.54 -5.33
C LEU A 311 21.63 -4.74 -6.32
N ARG A 312 22.80 -4.26 -5.89
CA ARG A 312 23.73 -3.46 -6.71
C ARG A 312 22.99 -2.37 -7.49
N HIS A 313 22.03 -1.71 -6.86
CA HIS A 313 21.36 -0.59 -7.49
C HIS A 313 22.45 0.38 -7.93
N LYS A 314 22.59 0.61 -9.24
CA LYS A 314 23.31 1.80 -9.71
C LYS A 314 22.69 2.95 -8.96
N LYS A 315 23.50 3.74 -8.25
CA LYS A 315 23.03 4.86 -7.44
C LYS A 315 22.10 5.70 -8.32
N CYS A 316 20.81 5.59 -8.06
CA CYS A 316 19.84 6.39 -8.77
C CYS A 316 19.94 7.80 -8.22
N GLU A 317 19.84 8.81 -9.06
CA GLU A 317 19.86 10.20 -8.58
C GLU A 317 18.54 10.58 -7.91
N THR A 318 17.49 9.78 -8.12
CA THR A 318 16.14 10.03 -7.63
C THR A 318 15.57 8.82 -6.90
N PHE A 319 14.70 9.09 -5.93
CA PHE A 319 13.98 8.07 -5.17
C PHE A 319 13.13 7.18 -6.10
N GLN A 320 13.32 5.86 -6.02
CA GLN A 320 12.63 4.86 -6.85
C GLN A 320 11.49 4.13 -6.14
N GLY A 321 11.30 4.38 -4.84
CA GLY A 321 10.35 3.67 -3.99
C GLY A 321 11.05 3.06 -2.77
N PHE A 322 10.30 2.84 -1.69
CA PHE A 322 10.81 2.24 -0.46
C PHE A 322 10.69 0.71 -0.51
N ASP A 323 11.65 0.00 0.08
CA ASP A 323 11.62 -1.48 0.10
C ASP A 323 10.66 -2.02 1.18
N TRP A 324 9.36 -1.95 0.88
CA TRP A 324 8.28 -2.43 1.76
C TRP A 324 8.39 -3.93 2.06
N PHE A 325 9.01 -4.72 1.19
CA PHE A 325 9.23 -6.14 1.44
C PHE A 325 10.26 -6.36 2.54
N MET A 326 11.36 -5.61 2.53
CA MET A 326 12.36 -5.66 3.60
C MET A 326 11.79 -5.18 4.94
N ALA A 327 10.96 -4.14 4.94
CA ALA A 327 10.20 -3.73 6.12
C ALA A 327 9.25 -4.84 6.61
N THR A 328 8.57 -5.55 5.69
CA THR A 328 7.70 -6.68 6.04
C THR A 328 8.50 -7.82 6.69
N LEU A 329 9.67 -8.18 6.15
CA LEU A 329 10.56 -9.18 6.76
C LEU A 329 11.05 -8.76 8.14
N PHE A 330 11.37 -7.48 8.31
CA PHE A 330 11.77 -6.92 9.60
C PHE A 330 10.68 -7.09 10.66
N LEU A 331 9.42 -6.79 10.32
CA LEU A 331 8.27 -6.99 11.19
C LEU A 331 8.02 -8.48 11.50
N LEU A 332 8.14 -9.36 10.50
CA LEU A 332 8.03 -10.81 10.70
C LEU A 332 9.12 -11.34 11.66
N CYS A 333 10.32 -10.79 11.59
CA CYS A 333 11.43 -11.17 12.44
C CYS A 333 11.40 -10.50 13.82
N GLY A 334 10.39 -9.68 14.12
CA GLY A 334 10.29 -8.94 15.38
C GLY A 334 11.45 -7.97 15.59
N GLY A 335 11.96 -7.38 14.51
CA GLY A 335 13.07 -6.43 14.52
C GLY A 335 14.47 -7.04 14.65
N ASN A 336 14.59 -8.37 14.61
CA ASN A 336 15.88 -9.06 14.69
C ASN A 336 16.57 -9.13 13.31
N VAL A 337 17.67 -8.39 13.16
CA VAL A 337 18.43 -8.26 11.90
C VAL A 337 19.01 -9.61 11.44
N GLU A 338 19.60 -10.40 12.33
CA GLU A 338 20.19 -11.71 11.99
C GLU A 338 19.15 -12.68 11.40
N ARG A 339 17.95 -12.71 11.98
CA ARG A 339 16.82 -13.49 11.45
C ARG A 339 16.37 -12.97 10.08
N CYS A 340 16.39 -11.65 9.88
CA CYS A 340 16.10 -11.07 8.56
C CYS A 340 17.12 -11.57 7.52
N HIS A 341 18.42 -11.58 7.84
CA HIS A 341 19.45 -12.13 6.95
C HIS A 341 19.20 -13.59 6.58
N SER A 342 18.80 -14.43 7.56
CA SER A 342 18.41 -15.82 7.30
C SER A 342 17.23 -15.89 6.33
N CYS A 343 16.18 -15.13 6.61
CA CYS A 343 14.96 -15.08 5.78
C CYS A 343 15.25 -14.59 4.35
N ILE A 344 16.13 -13.60 4.18
CA ILE A 344 16.54 -13.09 2.86
C ILE A 344 17.22 -14.19 2.05
N LYS A 345 18.13 -14.97 2.66
CA LYS A 345 18.77 -16.11 1.98
C LYS A 345 17.75 -17.18 1.61
N SER A 346 16.80 -17.46 2.49
CA SER A 346 15.74 -18.43 2.24
C SER A 346 14.79 -17.99 1.14
N ILE A 347 14.33 -16.74 1.15
CA ILE A 347 13.41 -16.25 0.12
C ILE A 347 14.12 -16.14 -1.23
N SER A 348 15.39 -15.72 -1.28
CA SER A 348 16.12 -15.54 -2.54
C SER A 348 16.41 -16.84 -3.29
N SER A 349 16.16 -18.01 -2.70
CA SER A 349 16.23 -19.30 -3.40
C SER A 349 14.88 -19.77 -3.95
N LEU A 350 13.77 -19.11 -3.61
CA LEU A 350 12.43 -19.50 -4.05
C LEU A 350 12.08 -18.85 -5.37
N ALA A 351 11.53 -19.62 -6.31
CA ALA A 351 11.12 -19.10 -7.63
C ALA A 351 10.09 -17.95 -7.58
N VAL A 352 9.37 -17.79 -6.46
CA VAL A 352 8.38 -16.72 -6.26
C VAL A 352 9.01 -15.39 -5.83
N ALA A 353 10.29 -15.37 -5.44
CA ALA A 353 10.96 -14.20 -4.86
C ALA A 353 10.84 -12.92 -5.70
N PRO A 354 11.04 -12.93 -7.04
CA PRO A 354 10.94 -11.71 -7.85
C PRO A 354 9.54 -11.08 -7.86
N PHE A 355 8.49 -11.86 -7.54
CA PHE A 355 7.11 -11.39 -7.48
C PHE A 355 6.72 -10.88 -6.08
N LEU A 356 7.38 -11.38 -5.03
CA LEU A 356 7.18 -10.91 -3.65
C LEU A 356 8.04 -9.70 -3.32
N TRP A 357 9.25 -9.64 -3.90
CA TRP A 357 10.24 -8.61 -3.66
C TRP A 357 10.60 -7.91 -4.98
N PRO A 358 9.82 -6.93 -5.44
CA PRO A 358 10.02 -6.32 -6.75
C PRO A 358 11.40 -5.66 -6.93
N ALA A 359 12.00 -5.15 -5.85
CA ALA A 359 13.36 -4.62 -5.90
C ALA A 359 14.37 -5.67 -6.43
N LEU A 360 14.23 -6.94 -6.01
CA LEU A 360 15.03 -8.06 -6.51
C LEU A 360 14.88 -8.27 -8.03
N ALA A 361 13.66 -8.09 -8.56
CA ALA A 361 13.40 -8.23 -9.99
C ALA A 361 14.03 -7.10 -10.83
N THR A 362 14.17 -5.90 -10.25
CA THR A 362 14.75 -4.72 -10.92
C THR A 362 16.28 -4.63 -10.81
N ALA A 363 16.84 -5.18 -9.74
CA ALA A 363 18.26 -5.15 -9.39
C ALA A 363 19.19 -5.82 -10.42
N LYS A 364 18.70 -6.94 -10.98
CA LYS A 364 19.41 -7.63 -12.03
C LYS A 364 18.96 -7.03 -13.35
N ASP A 365 19.80 -6.21 -13.96
CA ASP A 365 19.78 -5.78 -15.38
C ASP A 365 19.80 -6.98 -16.38
N GLN A 366 19.45 -8.18 -15.94
CA GLN A 366 19.08 -9.31 -16.76
C GLN A 366 17.67 -9.04 -17.28
N CYS A 367 17.55 -8.63 -18.54
CA CYS A 367 16.28 -8.44 -19.28
C CYS A 367 15.22 -9.54 -19.03
N THR A 368 15.63 -10.72 -18.57
CA THR A 368 14.78 -11.87 -18.24
C THR A 368 13.77 -11.60 -17.10
N PHE A 369 14.13 -10.89 -16.01
CA PHE A 369 13.17 -10.67 -14.90
C PHE A 369 12.12 -9.61 -15.23
N SER A 370 12.53 -8.54 -15.91
CA SER A 370 11.59 -7.56 -16.43
C SER A 370 10.63 -8.20 -17.44
N GLN A 371 11.10 -9.15 -18.26
CA GLN A 371 10.24 -9.97 -19.12
C GLN A 371 9.25 -10.84 -18.32
N HIS A 372 9.67 -11.51 -17.25
CA HIS A 372 8.76 -12.31 -16.42
C HIS A 372 7.67 -11.46 -15.76
N LEU A 373 7.98 -10.25 -15.28
CA LEU A 373 6.98 -9.33 -14.73
C LEU A 373 6.03 -8.79 -15.80
N VAL A 374 6.54 -8.49 -17.00
CA VAL A 374 5.69 -8.09 -18.15
C VAL A 374 4.75 -9.23 -18.53
N MET A 375 5.27 -10.46 -18.61
CA MET A 375 4.47 -11.65 -18.89
C MET A 375 3.46 -11.93 -17.78
N PHE A 376 3.83 -11.73 -16.51
CA PHE A 376 2.90 -11.80 -15.39
C PHE A 376 1.73 -10.84 -15.59
N GLY A 377 2.00 -9.57 -15.89
CA GLY A 377 0.94 -8.59 -16.17
C GLY A 377 0.05 -8.99 -17.34
N HIS A 378 0.64 -9.43 -18.46
CA HIS A 378 -0.11 -9.90 -19.62
C HIS A 378 -1.01 -11.10 -19.29
N LYS A 379 -0.50 -12.09 -18.55
CA LYS A 379 -1.29 -13.26 -18.12
C LYS A 379 -2.38 -12.88 -17.13
N LEU A 380 -2.13 -11.93 -16.23
CA LEU A 380 -3.14 -11.45 -15.29
C LEU A 380 -4.33 -10.82 -16.03
N GLU A 381 -4.06 -9.88 -16.95
CA GLU A 381 -5.10 -9.22 -17.74
C GLU A 381 -5.89 -10.24 -18.58
N LEU A 382 -5.22 -11.22 -19.17
CA LEU A 382 -5.88 -12.30 -19.92
C LEU A 382 -6.79 -13.16 -19.02
N LEU A 383 -6.31 -13.55 -17.83
CA LEU A 383 -7.10 -14.34 -16.89
C LEU A 383 -8.31 -13.56 -16.39
N VAL A 384 -8.17 -12.27 -16.08
CA VAL A 384 -9.27 -11.40 -15.69
C VAL A 384 -10.30 -11.30 -16.82
N LYS A 385 -9.86 -11.08 -18.05
CA LYS A 385 -10.76 -11.07 -19.22
C LYS A 385 -11.54 -12.37 -19.39
N MET A 386 -10.93 -13.52 -19.08
CA MET A 386 -11.55 -14.83 -19.25
C MET A 386 -12.48 -15.23 -18.09
N GLU A 387 -12.09 -14.95 -16.85
CA GLU A 387 -12.80 -15.41 -15.66
C GLU A 387 -13.77 -14.35 -15.09
N LEU A 388 -13.48 -13.06 -15.31
CA LEU A 388 -14.25 -11.92 -14.79
C LEU A 388 -14.52 -10.90 -15.93
N PRO A 389 -15.19 -11.30 -17.03
CA PRO A 389 -15.33 -10.46 -18.22
C PRO A 389 -16.08 -9.16 -17.97
N LEU A 390 -17.06 -9.14 -17.06
CA LEU A 390 -17.81 -7.94 -16.71
C LEU A 390 -16.93 -6.93 -15.96
N ALA A 391 -16.19 -7.39 -14.94
CA ALA A 391 -15.22 -6.56 -14.24
C ALA A 391 -14.14 -6.04 -15.21
N PHE A 392 -13.63 -6.90 -16.10
CA PHE A 392 -12.66 -6.50 -17.12
C PHE A 392 -13.20 -5.37 -18.00
N SER A 393 -14.42 -5.51 -18.55
CA SER A 393 -15.03 -4.46 -19.37
C SER A 393 -15.25 -3.16 -18.61
N ALA A 394 -15.68 -3.22 -17.35
CA ALA A 394 -15.84 -2.03 -16.51
C ALA A 394 -14.51 -1.29 -16.29
N LEU A 395 -13.43 -2.04 -16.00
CA LEU A 395 -12.07 -1.50 -15.85
C LEU A 395 -11.59 -0.83 -17.14
N GLN A 396 -11.75 -1.50 -18.29
CA GLN A 396 -11.33 -0.96 -19.59
C GLN A 396 -12.07 0.33 -19.95
N LEU A 397 -13.39 0.41 -19.68
CA LEU A 397 -14.17 1.63 -19.91
C LEU A 397 -13.72 2.80 -19.03
N ALA A 398 -13.23 2.51 -17.82
CA ALA A 398 -12.67 3.52 -16.91
C ALA A 398 -11.17 3.82 -17.14
N GLY A 399 -10.54 3.20 -18.15
CA GLY A 399 -9.10 3.34 -18.41
C GLY A 399 -8.19 2.68 -17.37
N ALA A 400 -8.74 1.80 -16.53
CA ALA A 400 -8.01 1.13 -15.45
C ALA A 400 -7.39 -0.20 -15.94
N SER A 401 -6.09 -0.38 -15.66
CA SER A 401 -5.41 -1.69 -15.82
C SER A 401 -5.35 -2.40 -14.47
N TRP A 402 -5.94 -3.60 -14.40
CA TRP A 402 -5.91 -4.40 -13.18
C TRP A 402 -4.49 -4.81 -12.81
N TRP A 403 -3.64 -5.07 -13.82
CA TRP A 403 -2.24 -5.35 -13.60
C TRP A 403 -1.53 -4.20 -12.90
N LEU A 404 -1.70 -2.95 -13.34
CA LEU A 404 -1.02 -1.81 -12.73
C LEU A 404 -1.45 -1.60 -11.27
N ILE A 405 -2.74 -1.78 -10.98
CA ILE A 405 -3.28 -1.75 -9.61
C ILE A 405 -2.64 -2.85 -8.75
N CYS A 406 -2.67 -4.11 -9.20
CA CYS A 406 -2.07 -5.23 -8.47
C CYS A 406 -0.56 -5.07 -8.32
N ARG A 407 0.14 -4.56 -9.33
CA ARG A 407 1.58 -4.31 -9.28
C ARG A 407 1.92 -3.32 -8.17
N GLN A 408 1.16 -2.22 -8.05
CA GLN A 408 1.33 -1.24 -6.99
C GLN A 408 1.08 -1.88 -5.61
N TRP A 409 -0.04 -2.61 -5.45
CA TRP A 409 -0.36 -3.26 -4.18
C TRP A 409 0.69 -4.31 -3.76
N MET A 410 1.20 -5.10 -4.71
CA MET A 410 2.28 -6.06 -4.45
C MET A 410 3.59 -5.37 -4.07
N ALA A 411 3.95 -4.26 -4.72
CA ALA A 411 5.15 -3.49 -4.39
C ALA A 411 5.13 -2.96 -2.95
N GLN A 412 3.93 -2.67 -2.42
CA GLN A 412 3.71 -2.20 -1.05
C GLN A 412 3.32 -3.35 -0.10
N CYS A 413 3.53 -4.60 -0.50
CA CYS A 413 3.18 -5.80 0.27
C CYS A 413 1.73 -5.80 0.80
N PHE A 414 0.82 -5.12 0.11
CA PHE A 414 -0.58 -4.92 0.47
C PHE A 414 -0.85 -4.19 1.80
N TRP A 415 0.14 -3.49 2.37
CA TRP A 415 0.01 -2.79 3.66
C TRP A 415 -1.18 -1.82 3.71
N ASN A 416 -1.51 -1.19 2.58
CA ASN A 416 -2.61 -0.22 2.50
C ASN A 416 -3.98 -0.83 2.17
N ILE A 417 -4.03 -2.15 1.96
CA ILE A 417 -5.17 -2.86 1.33
C ILE A 417 -5.68 -4.00 2.21
N LEU A 418 -4.79 -4.78 2.81
CA LEU A 418 -5.09 -6.01 3.53
C LEU A 418 -4.64 -5.90 4.99
N ASP A 419 -5.38 -6.55 5.89
CA ASP A 419 -4.94 -6.71 7.27
C ASP A 419 -3.64 -7.54 7.29
N TRP A 420 -2.76 -7.29 8.27
CA TRP A 420 -1.51 -8.02 8.47
C TRP A 420 -1.68 -9.55 8.46
N SER A 421 -2.75 -10.04 9.07
CA SER A 421 -3.09 -11.47 9.03
C SER A 421 -3.22 -11.99 7.59
N GLN A 422 -3.91 -11.25 6.72
CA GLN A 422 -4.06 -11.64 5.32
C GLN A 422 -2.75 -11.48 4.53
N ILE A 423 -1.90 -10.50 4.87
CA ILE A 423 -0.54 -10.39 4.31
C ILE A 423 0.29 -11.65 4.65
N CYS A 424 0.23 -12.13 5.89
CA CYS A 424 0.86 -13.38 6.29
C CYS A 424 0.31 -14.60 5.51
N HIS A 425 -1.01 -14.67 5.30
CA HIS A 425 -1.62 -15.73 4.49
C HIS A 425 -1.17 -15.66 3.01
N TRP A 426 -1.04 -14.46 2.45
CA TRP A 426 -0.54 -14.26 1.09
C TRP A 426 0.88 -14.80 0.95
N LEU A 427 1.78 -14.45 1.89
CA LEU A 427 3.14 -14.98 1.93
C LEU A 427 3.17 -16.51 2.04
N VAL A 428 2.37 -17.11 2.92
CA VAL A 428 2.29 -18.59 3.05
C VAL A 428 1.83 -19.24 1.74
N VAL A 429 0.78 -18.69 1.12
CA VAL A 429 0.27 -19.22 -0.16
C VAL A 429 1.33 -19.09 -1.25
N SER A 430 2.01 -17.95 -1.33
CA SER A 430 3.07 -17.72 -2.31
C SER A 430 4.28 -18.63 -2.12
N VAL A 431 4.69 -18.89 -0.87
CA VAL A 431 5.83 -19.79 -0.56
C VAL A 431 5.49 -21.26 -0.79
N LEU A 432 4.27 -21.70 -0.43
CA LEU A 432 3.85 -23.09 -0.61
C LEU A 432 3.54 -23.45 -2.06
N ASN A 433 3.36 -22.48 -2.95
CA ASN A 433 2.93 -22.72 -4.32
C ASN A 433 3.96 -22.19 -5.33
N GLN A 434 3.72 -22.51 -6.59
CA GLN A 434 4.51 -21.96 -7.69
C GLN A 434 4.08 -20.50 -7.97
N PRO A 435 4.91 -19.71 -8.69
CA PRO A 435 4.64 -18.27 -8.90
C PRO A 435 3.29 -17.94 -9.56
N ASP A 436 2.69 -18.88 -10.28
CA ASP A 436 1.35 -18.76 -10.86
C ASP A 436 0.25 -18.54 -9.81
N PHE A 437 0.45 -18.97 -8.57
CA PHE A 437 -0.52 -18.71 -7.49
C PHE A 437 -0.60 -17.24 -7.10
N THR A 438 0.48 -16.46 -7.26
CA THR A 438 0.43 -15.01 -7.04
C THR A 438 -0.47 -14.32 -8.07
N LEU A 439 -0.52 -14.84 -9.33
CA LEU A 439 -1.52 -14.39 -10.32
C LEU A 439 -2.94 -14.70 -9.88
N TYR A 440 -3.19 -15.96 -9.47
CA TYR A 440 -4.54 -16.38 -9.08
C TYR A 440 -5.04 -15.63 -7.85
N PHE A 441 -4.13 -15.24 -6.95
CA PHE A 441 -4.42 -14.34 -5.85
C PHE A 441 -4.86 -12.95 -6.33
N CYS A 442 -4.16 -12.38 -7.31
CA CYS A 442 -4.55 -11.10 -7.91
C CYS A 442 -5.93 -11.18 -8.61
N VAL A 443 -6.26 -12.32 -9.23
CA VAL A 443 -7.61 -12.56 -9.81
C VAL A 443 -8.65 -12.68 -8.70
N SER A 444 -8.34 -13.34 -7.58
CA SER A 444 -9.31 -13.49 -6.48
C SER A 444 -9.61 -12.18 -5.78
N LEU A 445 -8.65 -11.24 -5.71
CA LEU A 445 -8.91 -9.88 -5.23
C LEU A 445 -9.99 -9.19 -6.08
N LEU A 446 -9.86 -9.22 -7.42
CA LEU A 446 -10.86 -8.61 -8.30
C LEU A 446 -12.22 -9.29 -8.19
N ARG A 447 -12.22 -10.63 -8.13
CA ARG A 447 -13.45 -11.42 -7.97
C ARG A 447 -14.22 -11.04 -6.71
N HIS A 448 -13.52 -10.77 -5.62
CA HIS A 448 -14.14 -10.36 -4.35
C HIS A 448 -14.87 -9.02 -4.48
N ILE A 449 -14.24 -8.05 -5.14
CA ILE A 449 -14.78 -6.69 -5.27
C ILE A 449 -15.65 -6.49 -6.52
N GLU A 450 -15.75 -7.48 -7.41
CA GLU A 450 -16.50 -7.39 -8.67
C GLU A 450 -17.92 -6.82 -8.50
N PRO A 451 -18.76 -7.28 -7.56
CA PRO A 451 -20.11 -6.72 -7.41
C PRO A 451 -20.09 -5.21 -7.11
N LYS A 452 -19.15 -4.76 -6.27
CA LYS A 452 -19.00 -3.35 -5.92
C LYS A 452 -18.42 -2.54 -7.08
N ILE A 453 -17.48 -3.09 -7.84
CA ILE A 453 -16.93 -2.45 -9.04
C ILE A 453 -18.00 -2.24 -10.09
N LEU A 454 -18.84 -3.24 -10.36
CA LEU A 454 -19.89 -3.13 -11.38
C LEU A 454 -20.93 -2.07 -11.00
N GLN A 455 -21.30 -1.99 -9.72
CA GLN A 455 -22.14 -0.92 -9.22
C GLN A 455 -21.45 0.45 -9.38
N ALA A 456 -20.22 0.60 -8.87
CA ALA A 456 -19.48 1.85 -8.92
C ALA A 456 -19.22 2.33 -10.36
N ALA A 457 -19.02 1.41 -11.31
CA ALA A 457 -18.87 1.73 -12.72
C ALA A 457 -20.13 2.38 -13.30
N SER A 458 -21.32 1.89 -12.92
CA SER A 458 -22.60 2.49 -13.34
C SER A 458 -22.83 3.89 -12.76
N GLU A 459 -22.20 4.19 -11.62
CA GLU A 459 -22.28 5.47 -10.92
C GLU A 459 -21.14 6.43 -11.30
N GLY A 460 -20.20 6.01 -12.16
CA GLY A 460 -19.02 6.80 -12.52
C GLY A 460 -17.95 6.91 -11.41
N LYS A 461 -18.01 6.05 -10.38
CA LYS A 461 -17.16 6.08 -9.17
C LYS A 461 -16.20 4.90 -9.07
N LEU A 462 -15.83 4.30 -10.21
CA LEU A 462 -15.00 3.08 -10.23
C LEU A 462 -13.67 3.26 -9.49
N TRP A 463 -12.96 4.36 -9.73
CA TRP A 463 -11.70 4.64 -9.04
C TRP A 463 -11.89 4.90 -7.55
N GLU A 464 -13.04 5.45 -7.15
CA GLU A 464 -13.37 5.62 -5.74
C GLU A 464 -13.44 4.26 -5.03
N GLN A 465 -14.10 3.30 -5.66
CA GLN A 465 -14.27 1.94 -5.17
C GLN A 465 -12.97 1.10 -5.18
N ILE A 466 -12.04 1.37 -6.10
CA ILE A 466 -10.78 0.63 -6.19
C ILE A 466 -9.73 1.19 -5.21
N MET A 467 -9.58 2.51 -5.15
CA MET A 467 -8.43 3.14 -4.49
C MET A 467 -8.69 3.53 -3.04
N PHE A 468 -9.95 3.80 -2.67
CA PHE A 468 -10.27 4.33 -1.34
C PHE A 468 -11.18 3.44 -0.51
N ALA A 469 -12.01 2.60 -1.16
CA ALA A 469 -12.88 1.71 -0.42
C ALA A 469 -12.06 0.56 0.23
N PRO A 470 -12.30 0.24 1.51
CA PRO A 470 -11.59 -0.83 2.18
C PRO A 470 -11.94 -2.20 1.58
N MET A 471 -10.96 -3.12 1.56
CA MET A 471 -11.10 -4.52 1.13
C MET A 471 -11.83 -5.39 2.18
N GLU A 472 -12.99 -4.92 2.65
CA GLU A 472 -13.73 -5.57 3.74
C GLU A 472 -14.18 -6.99 3.38
N GLY A 473 -14.03 -7.90 4.34
CA GLY A 473 -14.47 -9.29 4.23
C GLY A 473 -13.63 -10.16 3.31
N TYR A 474 -12.52 -9.67 2.77
CA TYR A 474 -11.63 -10.51 1.97
C TYR A 474 -10.80 -11.44 2.87
N HIS A 475 -10.95 -12.75 2.66
CA HIS A 475 -10.14 -13.77 3.29
C HIS A 475 -9.55 -14.71 2.24
N ILE A 476 -8.21 -14.85 2.24
CA ILE A 476 -7.50 -15.69 1.26
C ILE A 476 -7.96 -17.14 1.34
N GLY A 477 -8.20 -17.62 2.56
CA GLY A 477 -8.71 -18.96 2.83
C GLY A 477 -9.96 -19.32 2.05
N ASP A 478 -10.93 -18.40 2.02
CA ASP A 478 -12.21 -18.58 1.30
C ASP A 478 -12.00 -18.63 -0.22
N GLN A 479 -10.94 -17.99 -0.72
CA GLN A 479 -10.60 -17.95 -2.14
C GLN A 479 -9.71 -19.12 -2.60
N LEU A 480 -9.13 -19.90 -1.68
CA LEU A 480 -8.19 -20.98 -2.03
C LEU A 480 -8.79 -21.98 -3.02
N THR A 481 -10.03 -22.40 -2.81
CA THR A 481 -10.71 -23.35 -3.69
C THR A 481 -10.86 -22.81 -5.11
N PHE A 482 -11.08 -21.50 -5.25
CA PHE A 482 -11.14 -20.85 -6.56
C PHE A 482 -9.76 -20.76 -7.21
N MET A 483 -8.73 -20.35 -6.46
CA MET A 483 -7.35 -20.31 -6.96
C MET A 483 -6.85 -21.70 -7.40
N GLU A 484 -7.20 -22.76 -6.67
CA GLU A 484 -6.90 -24.15 -7.05
C GLU A 484 -7.58 -24.54 -8.37
N LYS A 485 -8.82 -24.09 -8.62
CA LYS A 485 -9.50 -24.32 -9.90
C LYS A 485 -8.80 -23.60 -11.05
N LEU A 486 -8.39 -22.35 -10.84
CA LEU A 486 -7.62 -21.60 -11.83
C LEU A 486 -6.29 -22.29 -12.14
N SER A 487 -5.59 -22.77 -11.10
CA SER A 487 -4.36 -23.52 -11.27
C SER A 487 -4.54 -24.78 -12.09
N LYS A 488 -5.58 -25.59 -11.81
CA LYS A 488 -5.88 -26.78 -12.62
C LYS A 488 -6.15 -26.45 -14.09
N ARG A 489 -6.78 -25.30 -14.36
CA ARG A 489 -7.18 -24.88 -15.70
C ARG A 489 -6.05 -24.22 -16.51
N TYR A 490 -5.20 -23.43 -15.85
CA TYR A 490 -4.27 -22.51 -16.53
C TYR A 490 -2.79 -22.73 -16.22
N ARG A 491 -2.42 -23.57 -15.24
CA ARG A 491 -1.02 -23.72 -14.83
C ARG A 491 -0.09 -24.06 -15.99
N THR A 492 -0.49 -24.97 -16.88
CA THR A 492 0.32 -25.39 -18.03
C THR A 492 0.61 -24.24 -19.00
N SER A 493 -0.35 -23.35 -19.24
CA SER A 493 -0.21 -22.22 -20.17
C SER A 493 0.41 -20.97 -19.55
N VAL A 494 0.48 -20.90 -18.22
CA VAL A 494 0.93 -19.71 -17.48
C VAL A 494 2.31 -19.93 -16.87
N LEU A 495 2.54 -21.04 -16.16
CA LEU A 495 3.69 -21.21 -15.26
C LEU A 495 5.05 -21.10 -15.99
N HIS A 496 5.14 -21.65 -17.20
CA HIS A 496 6.40 -21.64 -17.97
C HIS A 496 6.87 -20.23 -18.36
N HIS A 497 5.98 -19.23 -18.36
CA HIS A 497 6.35 -17.84 -18.60
C HIS A 497 6.84 -17.10 -17.34
N LEU A 498 6.60 -17.68 -16.16
CA LEU A 498 6.92 -17.07 -14.86
C LEU A 498 8.14 -17.68 -14.20
N LEU A 499 8.52 -18.89 -14.61
CA LEU A 499 9.75 -19.53 -14.17
C LEU A 499 10.91 -19.05 -15.03
N PRO A 500 12.12 -18.87 -14.45
CA PRO A 500 13.33 -18.66 -15.23
C PRO A 500 13.48 -19.83 -16.20
N SER A 501 13.78 -19.53 -17.47
CA SER A 501 14.19 -20.56 -18.43
C SER A 501 15.39 -21.29 -17.83
N SER A 502 15.23 -22.57 -17.48
CA SER A 502 16.39 -23.42 -17.23
C SER A 502 17.20 -23.40 -18.52
N ASN A 503 18.37 -22.75 -18.49
CA ASN A 503 19.32 -22.84 -19.59
C ASN A 503 19.52 -24.33 -19.87
N ASN A 504 19.02 -24.79 -21.02
CA ASN A 504 19.51 -26.01 -21.62
C ASN A 504 20.97 -25.75 -21.93
N THR A 505 21.85 -26.10 -20.99
CA THR A 505 23.26 -26.32 -21.26
C THR A 505 23.33 -27.46 -22.26
N ALA A 506 23.57 -27.12 -23.52
CA ALA A 506 24.24 -28.00 -24.46
C ALA A 506 25.72 -27.68 -24.41
#